data_AF-A0A071LQC6-F1
#
_entry.id   AF-A0A071LQC6-F1
#
_cell.length_a   1.000
_cell.length_b   1.000
_cell.length_c   1.000
_cell.angle_alpha   90.00
_cell.angle_beta   90.00
_cell.angle_gamma   90.00
#
_symmetry.space_group_name_H-M   'P 1'
#
loop_
_entity.id
_entity.type
_entity.pdbx_description
1 polymer ?
#
loop_
_entity_poly.entity_id
_entity_poly.type
_entity_poly.pdbx_seq_one_letter_code
_entity_poly.pdbx_strand_id
1 'polypeptide(L)'
;MPFVVYIFTLSAFALGLAEFVPIGLSDVMASSLNVTVEQVGATVTAYALGATFSAPILTALTASWSRKNVMLVTALVFTLGSFVAAFASTLSAMVVARFVAGIGHGLFLAVAASTAAKLNRKRTA
;
A
#
# COMPACT_ATOMS: atom_id res chain seq x y z
N MET A 1 24.49 -0.27 -9.59
CA MET A 1 23.32 -0.91 -8.95
C MET A 1 22.31 -1.24 -10.03
N PRO A 2 21.62 -2.40 -10.00
CA PRO A 2 20.62 -2.73 -11.03
C PRO A 2 19.51 -1.68 -11.10
N PHE A 3 19.06 -1.31 -12.30
CA PHE A 3 18.03 -0.27 -12.49
C PHE A 3 16.75 -0.53 -11.68
N VAL A 4 16.37 -1.80 -11.53
CA VAL A 4 15.17 -2.21 -10.77
C VAL A 4 15.21 -1.79 -9.29
N VAL A 5 16.40 -1.58 -8.71
CA VAL A 5 16.52 -1.10 -7.33
C VAL A 5 15.97 0.32 -7.20
N TYR A 6 16.20 1.20 -8.18
CA TYR A 6 15.63 2.55 -8.17
C TYR A 6 14.10 2.52 -8.28
N ILE A 7 13.53 1.59 -9.06
CA ILE A 7 12.08 1.38 -9.13
C ILE A 7 11.52 0.97 -7.77
N PHE A 8 12.20 0.05 -7.08
CA PHE A 8 11.78 -0.39 -5.74
C PHE A 8 11.90 0.74 -4.70
N THR A 9 12.96 1.55 -4.76
CA THR A 9 13.11 2.73 -3.90
C THR A 9 11.96 3.72 -4.11
N LEU A 10 11.65 4.07 -5.36
CA LEU A 10 10.55 4.98 -5.67
C LEU A 10 9.20 4.41 -5.22
N SER A 11 9.00 3.10 -5.39
CA SER A 11 7.78 2.43 -4.93
C SER A 11 7.65 2.47 -3.41
N ALA A 12 8.72 2.14 -2.68
CA ALA A 12 8.73 2.19 -1.22
C ALA A 12 8.47 3.61 -0.69
N PHE A 13 9.04 4.63 -1.35
CA PHE A 13 8.76 6.03 -1.02
C PHE A 13 7.28 6.38 -1.23
N ALA A 14 6.71 6.05 -2.39
CA ALA A 14 5.31 6.35 -2.69
C ALA A 14 4.34 5.63 -1.73
N LEU A 15 4.62 4.38 -1.39
CA LEU A 15 3.84 3.59 -0.44
C LEU A 15 3.92 4.16 0.98
N GLY A 16 5.12 4.52 1.44
CA GLY A 16 5.31 5.16 2.74
C GLY A 16 4.64 6.53 2.81
N LEU A 17 4.72 7.33 1.76
CA LEU A 17 4.02 8.62 1.68
C LEU A 17 2.50 8.42 1.85
N ALA A 18 1.91 7.48 1.13
CA ALA A 18 0.49 7.20 1.21
C ALA A 18 0.04 6.68 2.59
N GLU A 19 0.91 5.95 3.29
CA GLU A 19 0.62 5.43 4.63
C GLU A 19 0.69 6.52 5.71
N PHE A 20 1.69 7.39 5.67
CA PHE A 20 1.98 8.32 6.77
C PHE A 20 1.40 9.73 6.61
N VAL A 21 1.21 10.22 5.37
CA VAL A 21 0.61 11.55 5.12
C VAL A 21 -0.74 11.76 5.81
N PRO A 22 -1.67 10.76 5.82
CA PRO A 22 -2.92 10.87 6.56
C PRO A 22 -2.81 11.24 8.04
N ILE A 23 -1.73 10.85 8.70
CA ILE A 23 -1.52 11.13 10.12
C ILE A 23 -1.26 12.62 10.31
N GLY A 24 -0.38 13.19 9.47
CA GLY A 24 -0.06 14.62 9.48
C GLY A 24 -1.16 15.52 8.92
N LEU A 25 -2.09 14.96 8.13
CA LEU A 25 -3.24 15.68 7.55
C LEU A 25 -4.58 15.34 8.23
N SER A 26 -4.54 14.76 9.43
CA SER A 26 -5.75 14.26 10.10
C SER A 26 -6.79 15.36 10.36
N ASP A 27 -6.38 16.56 10.77
CA ASP A 27 -7.27 17.72 10.94
C ASP A 27 -7.93 18.15 9.62
N VAL A 28 -7.16 18.18 8.53
CA VAL A 28 -7.65 18.55 7.18
C VAL A 28 -8.67 17.52 6.69
N MET A 29 -8.38 16.24 6.89
CA MET A 29 -9.30 15.16 6.57
C MET A 29 -10.59 15.22 7.39
N ALA A 30 -10.48 15.48 8.70
CA ALA A 30 -11.60 15.59 9.62
C ALA A 30 -12.56 16.72 9.19
N SER A 31 -12.00 17.90 8.90
CA SER A 31 -12.74 19.05 8.37
C SER A 31 -13.43 18.73 7.03
N SER A 32 -12.69 18.11 6.09
CA SER A 32 -13.22 17.81 4.74
C SER A 32 -14.34 16.77 4.74
N LEU A 33 -14.28 15.81 5.67
CA LEU A 33 -15.28 14.74 5.80
C LEU A 33 -16.39 15.07 6.80
N ASN A 34 -16.31 16.23 7.48
CA ASN A 34 -17.20 16.64 8.57
C ASN A 34 -17.31 15.60 9.70
N VAL A 35 -16.16 15.11 10.16
CA VAL A 35 -16.00 14.11 11.24
C VAL A 35 -14.95 14.57 12.24
N THR A 36 -14.80 13.87 13.36
CA THR A 36 -13.75 14.18 14.35
C THR A 36 -12.39 13.59 13.94
N VAL A 37 -11.30 14.13 14.50
CA VAL A 37 -9.93 13.63 14.27
C VAL A 37 -9.79 12.19 14.73
N GLU A 38 -10.43 11.82 15.83
CA GLU A 38 -10.43 10.45 16.35
C GLU A 38 -11.06 9.47 15.33
N GLN A 39 -12.12 9.90 14.62
CA GLN A 39 -12.77 9.09 13.59
C GLN A 39 -11.88 8.91 12.34
N VAL A 40 -11.07 9.90 11.99
CA VAL A 40 -10.08 9.78 10.89
C VAL A 40 -9.07 8.67 11.16
N GLY A 41 -8.77 8.39 12.44
CA GLY A 41 -7.92 7.27 12.84
C GLY A 41 -8.34 5.93 12.24
N ALA A 42 -9.64 5.69 12.06
CA ALA A 42 -10.16 4.47 11.43
C ALA A 42 -9.66 4.27 9.99
N THR A 43 -9.35 5.35 9.26
CA THR A 43 -8.79 5.28 7.90
C THR A 43 -7.36 4.75 7.89
N VAL A 44 -6.58 5.09 8.92
CA VAL A 44 -5.19 4.61 9.09
C VAL A 44 -5.22 3.15 9.57
N THR A 45 -6.08 2.83 10.55
CA THR A 45 -6.28 1.45 11.01
C THR A 45 -6.69 0.53 9.87
N ALA A 46 -7.66 0.93 9.03
CA ALA A 46 -8.13 0.13 7.91
C ALA A 46 -7.01 -0.13 6.89
N TYR A 47 -6.21 0.89 6.57
CA TYR A 47 -5.03 0.73 5.70
C TYR A 47 -4.04 -0.28 6.28
N ALA A 48 -3.70 -0.13 7.57
CA ALA A 48 -2.77 -1.01 8.27
C ALA A 48 -3.27 -2.47 8.32
N LEU A 49 -4.57 -2.70 8.55
CA LEU A 49 -5.17 -4.03 8.52
C LEU A 49 -5.08 -4.65 7.12
N GLY A 50 -5.43 -3.87 6.08
CA GLY A 50 -5.32 -4.31 4.68
C GLY A 50 -3.88 -4.72 4.33
N ALA A 51 -2.90 -3.90 4.69
CA ALA A 51 -1.48 -4.20 4.46
C ALA A 51 -1.00 -5.43 5.26
N THR A 52 -1.34 -5.49 6.54
CA THR A 52 -0.91 -6.56 7.45
C THR A 52 -1.43 -7.92 7.02
N PHE A 53 -2.72 -8.03 6.68
CA PHE A 53 -3.31 -9.31 6.29
C PHE A 53 -2.99 -9.72 4.86
N SER A 54 -2.88 -8.76 3.94
CA SER A 54 -2.56 -9.08 2.53
C SER A 54 -1.17 -9.68 2.38
N ALA A 55 -0.19 -9.24 3.16
CA ALA A 55 1.18 -9.73 3.08
C ALA A 55 1.30 -11.26 3.26
N PRO A 56 0.85 -11.91 4.35
CA PRO A 56 0.91 -13.37 4.46
C PRO A 56 -0.13 -14.08 3.59
N ILE A 57 -1.39 -13.62 3.59
CA ILE A 57 -2.50 -14.36 2.97
C ILE A 57 -2.37 -14.33 1.45
N LEU A 58 -2.23 -13.14 0.85
CA LEU A 58 -2.18 -13.04 -0.60
C LEU A 58 -0.83 -13.48 -1.16
N THR A 59 0.27 -13.41 -0.39
CA THR A 59 1.54 -14.02 -0.82
C THR A 59 1.39 -15.53 -0.98
N ALA A 60 0.70 -16.20 -0.04
CA ALA A 60 0.43 -17.64 -0.15
C ALA A 60 -0.47 -17.94 -1.36
N LEU A 61 -1.56 -17.17 -1.55
CA LEU A 61 -2.49 -17.36 -2.66
C LEU A 61 -1.88 -17.07 -4.04
N THR A 62 -0.90 -16.18 -4.12
CA THR A 62 -0.21 -15.81 -5.37
C THR A 62 1.13 -16.52 -5.56
N ALA A 63 1.42 -17.57 -4.77
CA ALA A 63 2.71 -18.25 -4.79
C ALA A 63 3.08 -18.86 -6.17
N SER A 64 2.07 -19.25 -6.96
CA SER A 64 2.26 -19.79 -8.32
C SER A 64 2.39 -18.71 -9.40
N TRP A 65 2.14 -17.44 -9.07
CA TRP A 65 2.17 -16.34 -10.03
C TRP A 65 3.60 -15.86 -10.26
N SER A 66 3.84 -15.24 -11.43
CA SER A 66 5.11 -14.55 -11.66
C SER A 66 5.21 -13.32 -10.75
N ARG A 67 6.40 -13.09 -10.17
CA ARG A 67 6.64 -11.95 -9.26
C ARG A 67 6.30 -10.61 -9.91
N LYS A 68 6.64 -10.45 -11.19
CA LYS A 68 6.32 -9.25 -11.97
C LYS A 68 4.81 -9.02 -12.03
N ASN A 69 4.02 -10.06 -12.30
CA ASN A 69 2.57 -9.92 -12.41
C ASN A 69 1.95 -9.55 -11.07
N VAL A 70 2.39 -10.19 -9.97
CA VAL A 70 1.90 -9.82 -8.63
C VAL A 70 2.19 -8.35 -8.33
N MET A 71 3.41 -7.88 -8.58
CA MET A 71 3.79 -6.48 -8.36
C MET A 71 3.00 -5.49 -9.23
N LEU A 72 2.71 -5.83 -10.49
CA LEU A 72 1.91 -4.96 -11.37
C LEU A 72 0.44 -4.90 -10.92
N VAL A 73 -0.15 -6.04 -10.57
CA VAL A 73 -1.53 -6.11 -10.07
C VAL A 73 -1.67 -5.35 -8.75
N THR A 74 -0.74 -5.53 -7.82
CA THR A 74 -0.81 -4.83 -6.53
C THR A 74 -0.56 -3.34 -6.66
N ALA A 75 0.34 -2.91 -7.56
CA ALA A 75 0.50 -1.50 -7.90
C ALA A 75 -0.79 -0.90 -8.49
N LEU A 76 -1.48 -1.65 -9.36
CA LEU A 76 -2.78 -1.23 -9.90
C LEU A 76 -3.84 -1.13 -8.81
N VAL A 77 -3.97 -2.14 -7.94
CA VAL A 77 -4.92 -2.14 -6.81
C VAL A 77 -4.65 -0.97 -5.85
N PHE A 78 -3.38 -0.73 -5.50
CA PHE A 78 -2.97 0.41 -4.68
C PHE A 78 -3.34 1.74 -5.34
N THR A 79 -3.07 1.88 -6.65
CA THR A 79 -3.36 3.10 -7.41
C THR A 79 -4.86 3.36 -7.48
N LEU A 80 -5.66 2.34 -7.80
CA LEU A 80 -7.12 2.47 -7.86
C LEU A 80 -7.71 2.76 -6.48
N GLY A 81 -7.26 2.09 -5.43
CA GLY A 81 -7.70 2.37 -4.06
C GLY A 81 -7.37 3.80 -3.63
N SER A 82 -6.17 4.28 -3.95
CA SER A 82 -5.75 5.67 -3.68
C SER A 82 -6.54 6.68 -4.50
N PHE A 83 -6.86 6.35 -5.76
CA PHE A 83 -7.70 7.19 -6.62
C PHE A 83 -9.11 7.30 -6.04
N VAL A 84 -9.74 6.19 -5.65
CA VAL A 84 -11.06 6.21 -5.00
C VAL A 84 -11.02 7.01 -3.69
N ALA A 85 -9.96 6.88 -2.89
CA ALA A 85 -9.79 7.65 -1.66
C ALA A 85 -9.74 9.16 -1.91
N ALA A 86 -9.12 9.60 -3.02
CA ALA A 86 -9.04 11.01 -3.38
C ALA A 86 -10.41 11.66 -3.68
N PHE A 87 -11.41 10.86 -4.09
CA PHE A 87 -12.78 11.33 -4.36
C PHE A 87 -13.79 10.93 -3.28
N ALA A 88 -13.33 10.34 -2.16
CA ALA A 88 -14.22 9.91 -1.11
C ALA A 88 -14.80 11.12 -0.35
N SER A 89 -16.12 11.24 -0.36
CA SER A 89 -16.88 12.29 0.33
C SER A 89 -17.45 11.86 1.69
N THR A 90 -17.24 10.60 2.08
CA THR A 90 -17.72 10.06 3.37
C THR A 90 -16.63 9.23 4.04
N LEU A 91 -16.65 9.18 5.37
CA LEU A 91 -15.68 8.40 6.14
C LEU A 91 -15.71 6.91 5.77
N SER A 92 -16.89 6.32 5.56
CA SER A 92 -17.02 4.91 5.19
C SER A 92 -16.38 4.61 3.82
N ALA A 93 -16.63 5.46 2.81
CA ALA A 93 -15.99 5.33 1.50
C ALA A 93 -14.47 5.47 1.61
N MET A 94 -13.98 6.44 2.40
CA MET A 94 -12.55 6.64 2.66
C MET A 94 -11.92 5.40 3.33
N VAL A 95 -12.57 4.83 4.35
CA VAL A 95 -12.13 3.63 5.06
C VAL A 95 -12.01 2.43 4.10
N VAL A 96 -13.02 2.19 3.26
CA VAL A 96 -12.99 1.09 2.29
C VAL A 96 -11.89 1.29 1.27
N ALA A 97 -11.76 2.50 0.71
CA ALA A 97 -10.72 2.83 -0.26
C ALA A 97 -9.30 2.63 0.33
N ARG A 98 -9.11 3.05 1.58
CA ARG A 98 -7.86 2.85 2.32
C ARG A 98 -7.55 1.40 2.60
N PHE A 99 -8.55 0.60 2.98
CA PHE A 99 -8.38 -0.85 3.15
C PHE A 99 -7.91 -1.51 1.84
N VAL A 100 -8.54 -1.18 0.71
CA VAL A 100 -8.15 -1.69 -0.61
C VAL A 100 -6.75 -1.23 -1.00
N ALA A 101 -6.40 0.03 -0.78
CA ALA A 101 -5.06 0.54 -1.03
C ALA A 101 -4.01 -0.20 -0.16
N GLY A 102 -4.33 -0.44 1.11
CA GLY A 102 -3.51 -1.21 2.04
C GLY A 102 -3.26 -2.64 1.55
N ILE A 103 -4.27 -3.32 0.99
CA ILE A 103 -4.10 -4.65 0.38
C ILE A 103 -3.04 -4.64 -0.74
N GLY A 104 -3.11 -3.63 -1.63
CA GLY A 104 -2.11 -3.45 -2.68
C GLY A 104 -0.72 -3.21 -2.11
N HIS A 105 -0.60 -2.32 -1.12
CA HIS A 105 0.66 -2.03 -0.45
C HIS A 105 1.28 -3.29 0.17
N GLY A 106 0.58 -3.96 1.10
CA GLY A 106 1.17 -5.05 1.89
C GLY A 106 1.75 -6.18 1.04
N LEU A 107 1.00 -6.63 0.04
CA LEU A 107 1.48 -7.66 -0.89
C LEU A 107 2.61 -7.16 -1.78
N PHE A 108 2.53 -5.92 -2.30
CA PHE A 108 3.61 -5.35 -3.11
C PHE A 108 4.92 -5.35 -2.33
N LEU A 109 4.91 -4.86 -1.08
CA LEU A 109 6.11 -4.74 -0.27
C LEU A 109 6.73 -6.12 0.04
N ALA A 110 5.92 -7.12 0.38
CA ALA A 110 6.38 -8.49 0.62
C ALA A 110 7.08 -9.11 -0.60
N VAL A 111 6.48 -8.97 -1.78
CA VAL A 111 7.03 -9.52 -3.03
C VAL A 111 8.25 -8.72 -3.49
N ALA A 112 8.22 -7.39 -3.39
CA ALA A 112 9.32 -6.51 -3.75
C ALA A 112 10.56 -6.76 -2.88
N ALA A 113 10.41 -6.81 -1.55
CA ALA A 113 11.50 -7.05 -0.61
C ALA A 113 12.18 -8.41 -0.87
N SER A 114 11.39 -9.48 -1.02
CA SER A 114 11.94 -10.81 -1.32
C SER A 114 12.58 -10.90 -2.72
N THR A 115 12.13 -10.07 -3.68
CA THR A 115 12.75 -9.96 -5.02
C THR A 115 14.07 -9.19 -4.97
N ALA A 116 14.12 -8.08 -4.22
CA ALA A 116 15.34 -7.32 -4.00
C ALA A 116 16.43 -8.16 -3.30
N ALA A 117 16.06 -8.93 -2.27
CA ALA A 117 16.99 -9.82 -1.57
C ALA A 117 17.62 -10.88 -2.52
N LYS A 118 16.82 -11.46 -3.41
CA LYS A 118 17.31 -12.44 -4.41
C LYS A 118 18.26 -11.81 -5.43
N LEU A 119 18.04 -10.55 -5.79
CA LEU A 119 18.89 -9.83 -6.73
C LEU A 119 20.28 -9.58 -6.15
N ASN A 120 20.38 -9.29 -4.85
CA ASN A 120 21.67 -9.10 -4.20
C ASN A 120 22.46 -10.42 -4.12
N ARG A 121 21.78 -11.54 -3.81
CA ARG A 121 22.43 -12.86 -3.70
C ARG A 121 23.03 -13.36 -5.02
N LYS A 122 22.44 -13.02 -6.17
CA LYS A 122 23.00 -13.34 -7.51
C LYS A 122 24.29 -12.59 -7.86
N ARG A 123 24.67 -11.56 -7.08
CA ARG A 123 25.86 -10.74 -7.33
C ARG A 123 27.06 -11.16 -6.50
N THR A 124 26.85 -11.94 -5.43
CA THR A 124 27.90 -12.40 -4.50
C THR A 124 28.26 -13.87 -4.68
N ALA A 125 27.65 -14.55 -5.66
CA ALA A 125 27.93 -15.92 -6.08
C ALA A 125 28.41 -15.90 -7.52
#